data_AF-A0A7J6ECL2-F1
#
_entry.id   AF-A0A7J6ECL2-F1
#
_cell.length_a   1.000
_cell.length_b   1.000
_cell.length_c   1.000
_cell.angle_alpha   90.00
_cell.angle_beta   90.00
_cell.angle_gamma   90.00
#
_symmetry.space_group_name_H-M   'P 1'
#
loop_
_entity.id
_entity.type
_entity.pdbx_description
1 polymer ?
#
loop_
_entity_poly.entity_id
_entity_poly.type
_entity_poly.pdbx_seq_one_letter_code
_entity_poly.pdbx_strand_id
1 'polypeptide(L)'
;MKSVLIARRLSRFFKSPIFLNSDRFIAPNVQISEALYTSLQWRNNSTFCAHSPLFNGTHSEIEQCALSKRTLPRANFSSKASIVEGSPTEAVKELYDQIIQSVAVKRTMSPNAWLWSLIENCKNHDDVKLLFDALENLRRFRMSNLRIPDNFNSNLCREVTKTCARVGALDFGKRALRKHNVHGLTPSIGSAHQLLLYAKENNDAKLMVEIMELLEKNDLPLQPGTADIVFGICYNTDNWSLMTKYSKKFIKAGVKLRQTSFDVLMEFASKIGDVESLRIIEKSRSESMKNHTLSTGFSCAKGCLLERKPEAAATIIQVLHQDLPEAKKSGIMVELQKLVSEWPVEVIKRQKEETKKELAASLQTDIPAMINALINMGLEASVNMEDLTGKEGIPS
;
A
#
# COMPACT_ATOMS: atom_id res chain seq x y z
N MET A 1 13.14 23.68 33.39
CA MET A 1 11.75 24.07 33.72
C MET A 1 10.88 24.42 32.50
N LYS A 2 11.39 25.08 31.44
CA LYS A 2 10.61 25.36 30.21
C LYS A 2 10.17 24.10 29.43
N SER A 3 10.98 23.03 29.42
CA SER A 3 10.68 21.76 28.74
C SER A 3 9.47 21.01 29.33
N VAL A 4 9.27 21.06 30.65
CA VAL A 4 8.15 20.41 31.34
C VAL A 4 6.82 21.14 31.08
N LEU A 5 6.86 22.47 30.88
CA LEU A 5 5.70 23.28 30.52
C LEU A 5 5.25 23.04 29.06
N ILE A 6 6.20 22.80 28.15
CA ILE A 6 5.93 22.46 26.75
C ILE A 6 5.34 21.05 26.65
N ALA A 7 5.89 20.07 27.38
CA ALA A 7 5.35 18.71 27.46
C ALA A 7 3.91 18.66 28.03
N ARG A 8 3.61 19.51 29.03
CA ARG A 8 2.25 19.66 29.60
C ARG A 8 1.26 20.39 28.68
N ARG A 9 1.72 21.21 27.74
CA ARG A 9 0.85 21.80 26.70
C ARG A 9 0.49 20.75 25.66
N LEU A 10 1.44 19.94 25.21
CA LEU A 10 1.21 18.89 24.21
C LEU A 10 0.26 17.78 24.69
N SER A 11 0.34 17.38 25.96
CA SER A 11 -0.59 16.38 26.53
C SER A 11 -2.05 16.84 26.59
N ARG A 12 -2.29 18.16 26.67
CA ARG A 12 -3.64 18.73 26.58
C ARG A 12 -4.21 18.74 25.16
N PHE A 13 -3.36 18.81 24.13
CA PHE A 13 -3.81 18.82 22.73
C PHE A 13 -4.14 17.42 22.19
N PHE A 14 -3.44 16.36 22.65
CA PHE A 14 -3.58 15.00 22.10
C PHE A 14 -4.28 13.95 23.01
N LYS A 15 -4.73 14.30 24.22
CA LYS A 15 -5.36 13.35 25.19
C LYS A 15 -4.58 12.03 25.37
N SER A 16 -3.25 12.05 25.19
CA SER A 16 -2.36 10.92 25.46
C SER A 16 -1.00 11.45 25.96
N PRO A 17 -0.39 10.81 26.99
CA PRO A 17 0.80 11.34 27.64
C PRO A 17 2.07 11.05 26.83
N ILE A 18 2.82 12.11 26.52
CA ILE A 18 4.21 12.00 26.05
C ILE A 18 5.08 11.79 27.30
N PHE A 19 5.65 10.59 27.44
CA PHE A 19 6.59 10.28 28.52
C PHE A 19 8.02 10.67 28.12
N LEU A 20 8.61 11.57 28.90
CA LEU A 20 10.03 11.90 28.86
C LEU A 20 10.73 11.12 29.99
N ASN A 21 11.52 10.09 29.65
CA ASN A 21 12.43 9.49 30.62
C ASN A 21 13.68 10.36 30.71
N SER A 22 13.81 11.08 31.83
CA SER A 22 15.12 11.51 32.33
C SER A 22 15.55 10.53 33.40
N ASP A 23 16.63 9.79 33.18
CA ASP A 23 17.58 9.46 34.24
C ASP A 23 18.95 9.16 33.64
N ARG A 24 19.96 9.84 34.19
CA ARG A 24 21.38 9.71 33.90
C ARG A 24 21.93 8.51 34.69
N PHE A 25 22.77 7.67 34.08
CA PHE A 25 24.00 7.14 34.72
C PHE A 25 25.00 6.67 33.64
N ILE A 26 26.17 7.35 33.62
CA ILE A 26 27.56 6.91 33.41
C ILE A 26 27.88 5.85 32.31
N ALA A 27 28.72 6.26 31.34
CA ALA A 27 29.35 5.53 30.22
C ALA A 27 30.38 4.44 30.66
N PRO A 28 31.13 3.69 29.79
CA PRO A 28 31.36 3.88 28.34
C PRO A 28 31.55 2.63 27.42
N ASN A 29 31.67 2.94 26.12
CA ASN A 29 32.33 2.23 25.00
C ASN A 29 31.77 0.90 24.48
N VAL A 30 31.30 0.90 23.22
CA VAL A 30 31.91 0.16 22.08
C VAL A 30 31.47 0.84 20.77
N GLN A 31 32.45 1.22 19.93
CA GLN A 31 32.29 1.62 18.53
C GLN A 31 31.65 0.49 17.71
N ILE A 32 30.63 0.78 16.90
CA ILE A 32 30.41 -0.01 15.68
C ILE A 32 30.17 0.95 14.50
N SER A 33 31.05 0.74 13.53
CA SER A 33 31.24 1.41 12.25
C SER A 33 30.00 1.46 11.36
N GLU A 34 29.96 2.50 10.54
CA GLU A 34 29.19 2.57 9.29
C GLU A 34 29.39 1.31 8.43
N ALA A 35 28.32 0.84 7.81
CA ALA A 35 28.39 0.04 6.60
C ALA A 35 27.21 0.35 5.67
N LEU A 36 27.58 0.86 4.50
CA LEU A 36 26.78 1.08 3.30
C LEU A 36 26.19 -0.24 2.75
N TYR A 37 25.09 -0.09 2.00
CA TYR A 37 24.58 -0.94 0.92
C TYR A 37 25.16 -2.37 0.80
N THR A 38 24.34 -3.40 1.07
CA THR A 38 24.16 -4.59 0.18
C THR A 38 23.14 -5.60 0.72
N SER A 39 22.32 -6.13 -0.19
CA SER A 39 21.63 -7.44 -0.23
C SER A 39 21.17 -8.10 1.09
N LEU A 40 19.85 -8.07 1.34
CA LEU A 40 19.21 -8.95 2.33
C LEU A 40 18.73 -10.26 1.68
N GLN A 41 19.56 -11.30 1.75
CA GLN A 41 19.12 -12.70 1.69
C GLN A 41 18.40 -13.05 3.00
N TRP A 42 17.16 -13.52 2.93
CA TRP A 42 16.43 -13.99 4.10
C TRP A 42 16.56 -15.51 4.23
N ARG A 43 17.21 -15.96 5.31
CA ARG A 43 17.19 -17.35 5.78
C ARG A 43 15.85 -17.66 6.44
N ASN A 44 15.25 -18.79 6.07
CA ASN A 44 14.10 -19.41 6.73
C ASN A 44 14.52 -19.98 8.08
N ASN A 45 13.72 -19.77 9.12
CA ASN A 45 13.61 -20.68 10.25
C ASN A 45 12.12 -20.83 10.61
N SER A 46 11.63 -22.05 10.42
CA SER A 46 10.28 -22.51 10.67
C SER A 46 10.21 -23.23 12.01
N THR A 47 9.29 -22.84 12.88
CA THR A 47 8.74 -23.72 13.93
C THR A 47 7.47 -23.11 14.51
N PHE A 48 6.30 -23.73 14.28
CA PHE A 48 5.50 -24.40 15.33
C PHE A 48 4.11 -24.84 14.83
N CYS A 49 3.71 -25.99 15.38
CA CYS A 49 2.62 -26.88 14.99
C CYS A 49 1.20 -26.35 15.26
N ALA A 50 0.27 -26.88 14.47
CA ALA A 50 -1.17 -26.74 14.61
C ALA A 50 -1.74 -27.79 15.59
N HIS A 51 -2.76 -27.39 16.34
CA HIS A 51 -3.77 -28.29 16.89
C HIS A 51 -5.16 -27.75 16.52
N SER A 52 -5.89 -28.52 15.71
CA SER A 52 -7.33 -28.37 15.47
C SER A 52 -8.11 -29.19 16.51
N PRO A 53 -9.40 -28.87 16.70
CA PRO A 53 -10.39 -29.91 16.90
C PRO A 53 -11.49 -29.88 15.84
N LEU A 54 -11.87 -31.09 15.43
CA LEU A 54 -13.00 -31.47 14.59
C LEU A 54 -14.34 -31.02 15.15
N PHE A 55 -15.31 -30.77 14.28
CA PHE A 55 -16.72 -31.17 14.48
C PHE A 55 -17.38 -31.59 13.15
N ASN A 56 -17.91 -32.83 13.13
CA ASN A 56 -18.97 -33.32 12.24
C ASN A 56 -20.23 -32.44 12.44
N GLY A 57 -21.14 -32.19 11.50
CA GLY A 57 -21.53 -32.85 10.26
C GLY A 57 -23.04 -33.10 10.33
N THR A 58 -23.84 -32.44 9.48
CA THR A 58 -25.16 -32.94 9.03
C THR A 58 -25.68 -32.14 7.83
N HIS A 59 -26.16 -32.90 6.85
CA HIS A 59 -26.85 -32.46 5.64
C HIS A 59 -28.22 -31.86 5.94
N SER A 60 -28.67 -30.92 5.10
CA SER A 60 -30.09 -30.79 4.76
C SER A 60 -30.24 -30.25 3.32
N GLU A 61 -31.22 -30.85 2.66
CA GLU A 61 -31.53 -30.84 1.23
C GLU A 61 -32.22 -29.56 0.75
N ILE A 62 -31.91 -29.22 -0.52
CA ILE A 62 -32.84 -28.95 -1.63
C ILE A 62 -34.07 -28.07 -1.31
N GLU A 63 -34.09 -26.90 -1.93
CA GLU A 63 -35.33 -26.38 -2.53
C GLU A 63 -35.02 -25.73 -3.89
N GLN A 64 -35.53 -26.39 -4.92
CA GLN A 64 -35.56 -25.92 -6.30
C GLN A 64 -36.63 -24.85 -6.43
N CYS A 65 -36.30 -23.71 -7.02
CA CYS A 65 -37.30 -22.80 -7.59
C CYS A 65 -36.98 -22.61 -9.07
N ALA A 66 -37.80 -23.26 -9.92
CA ALA A 66 -37.77 -23.16 -11.36
C ALA A 66 -38.93 -22.28 -11.84
N LEU A 67 -38.60 -21.22 -12.58
CA LEU A 67 -39.34 -20.52 -13.67
C LEU A 67 -38.80 -19.07 -13.69
N SER A 68 -38.35 -18.46 -14.79
CA SER A 68 -38.82 -18.56 -16.17
C SER A 68 -37.70 -18.21 -17.14
N LYS A 69 -37.69 -18.94 -18.26
CA LYS A 69 -36.91 -18.63 -19.46
C LYS A 69 -37.46 -17.35 -20.11
N ARG A 70 -36.57 -16.39 -20.43
CA ARG A 70 -36.78 -15.41 -21.51
C ARG A 70 -35.47 -15.21 -22.24
N THR A 71 -35.37 -15.85 -23.40
CA THR A 71 -34.38 -15.63 -24.44
C THR A 71 -34.71 -14.35 -25.21
N LEU A 72 -33.72 -13.47 -25.36
CA LEU A 72 -33.54 -12.59 -26.53
C LEU A 72 -32.04 -12.24 -26.61
N PRO A 73 -31.34 -12.57 -27.73
CA PRO A 73 -29.96 -12.20 -27.93
C PRO A 73 -29.91 -10.79 -28.54
N ARG A 74 -29.25 -9.85 -27.86
CA ARG A 74 -28.85 -8.59 -28.48
C ARG A 74 -27.33 -8.59 -28.63
N ALA A 75 -26.89 -8.91 -29.84
CA ALA A 75 -25.50 -8.78 -30.24
C ALA A 75 -25.14 -7.30 -30.26
N ASN A 76 -24.28 -6.88 -29.32
CA ASN A 76 -23.57 -5.61 -29.41
C ASN A 76 -22.19 -5.91 -29.98
N PHE A 77 -22.04 -5.69 -31.29
CA PHE A 77 -20.72 -5.63 -31.92
C PHE A 77 -19.98 -4.42 -31.37
N SER A 78 -18.97 -4.67 -30.55
CA SER A 78 -17.97 -3.69 -30.17
C SER A 78 -16.69 -4.01 -30.94
N SER A 79 -16.42 -3.19 -31.96
CA SER A 79 -15.18 -3.20 -32.73
C SER A 79 -14.03 -2.71 -31.85
N LYS A 80 -13.39 -3.62 -31.12
CA LYS A 80 -12.04 -3.40 -30.59
C LYS A 80 -11.04 -3.87 -31.64
N ALA A 81 -10.13 -2.98 -32.00
CA ALA A 81 -9.00 -3.24 -32.88
C ALA A 81 -8.29 -4.54 -32.49
N SER A 82 -7.97 -5.36 -33.49
CA SER A 82 -7.25 -6.62 -33.36
C SER A 82 -6.01 -6.44 -32.49
N ILE A 83 -6.04 -6.98 -31.27
CA ILE A 83 -4.83 -7.42 -30.60
C ILE A 83 -4.28 -8.49 -31.54
N VAL A 84 -3.10 -8.28 -32.08
CA VAL A 84 -2.40 -9.29 -32.87
C VAL A 84 -2.36 -10.57 -32.02
N GLU A 85 -3.15 -11.57 -32.41
CA GLU A 85 -3.15 -12.90 -31.81
C GLU A 85 -1.77 -13.52 -32.07
N GLY A 86 -0.86 -13.32 -31.13
CA GLY A 86 0.50 -13.85 -31.22
C GLY A 86 0.49 -15.32 -30.89
N SER A 87 0.74 -16.17 -31.88
CA SER A 87 0.95 -17.60 -31.69
C SER A 87 1.94 -17.90 -30.56
N PRO A 88 1.81 -19.03 -29.84
CA PRO A 88 2.77 -19.41 -28.81
C PRO A 88 4.20 -19.41 -29.35
N THR A 89 5.14 -18.95 -28.53
CA THR A 89 6.55 -18.98 -28.85
C THR A 89 6.99 -20.44 -29.02
N GLU A 90 7.73 -20.76 -30.08
CA GLU A 90 8.15 -22.14 -30.40
C GLU A 90 8.83 -22.82 -29.21
N ALA A 91 9.74 -22.13 -28.52
CA ALA A 91 10.42 -22.65 -27.32
C ALA A 91 9.46 -23.00 -26.17
N VAL A 92 8.39 -22.22 -25.97
CA VAL A 92 7.36 -22.50 -24.94
C VAL A 92 6.54 -23.72 -25.34
N LYS A 93 6.19 -23.81 -26.62
CA LYS A 93 5.43 -24.95 -27.17
C LYS A 93 6.22 -26.26 -27.08
N GLU A 94 7.51 -26.25 -27.41
CA GLU A 94 8.39 -27.42 -27.27
C GLU A 94 8.48 -27.89 -25.81
N LEU A 95 8.69 -26.98 -24.87
CA LEU A 95 8.74 -27.30 -23.44
C LEU A 95 7.38 -27.83 -22.94
N TYR A 96 6.28 -27.24 -23.39
CA TYR A 96 4.93 -27.71 -23.10
C TYR A 96 4.72 -29.15 -23.62
N ASP A 97 5.04 -29.41 -24.89
CA ASP A 97 4.88 -30.73 -25.51
C ASP A 97 5.71 -31.80 -24.79
N GLN A 98 6.94 -31.46 -24.36
CA GLN A 98 7.77 -32.35 -23.53
C GLN A 98 7.13 -32.68 -22.18
N ILE A 99 6.57 -31.67 -21.50
CA ILE A 99 5.86 -31.87 -20.22
C ILE A 99 4.65 -32.77 -20.44
N ILE A 100 3.80 -32.48 -21.42
CA ILE A 100 2.59 -33.27 -21.69
C ILE A 100 2.95 -34.70 -22.13
N GLN A 101 3.96 -34.89 -22.97
CA GLN A 101 4.43 -36.22 -23.36
C GLN A 101 4.90 -37.04 -22.14
N SER A 102 5.60 -36.41 -21.20
CA SER A 102 6.05 -37.09 -19.98
C SER A 102 4.89 -37.49 -19.06
N VAL A 103 3.91 -36.59 -18.89
CA VAL A 103 2.82 -36.73 -17.93
C VAL A 103 1.67 -37.59 -18.48
N ALA A 104 1.22 -37.31 -19.70
CA ALA A 104 0.06 -37.97 -20.30
C ALA A 104 0.42 -39.30 -20.97
N VAL A 105 1.53 -39.35 -21.72
CA VAL A 105 1.91 -40.54 -22.50
C VAL A 105 2.77 -41.48 -21.66
N LYS A 106 3.88 -40.99 -21.11
CA LYS A 106 4.83 -41.83 -20.35
C LYS A 106 4.41 -42.07 -18.91
N ARG A 107 3.43 -41.32 -18.39
CA ARG A 107 2.95 -41.36 -16.99
C ARG A 107 4.08 -41.23 -15.96
N THR A 108 5.09 -40.44 -16.30
CA THR A 108 6.29 -40.19 -15.49
C THR A 108 6.31 -38.74 -15.03
N MET A 109 6.89 -38.48 -13.86
CA MET A 109 7.05 -37.10 -13.37
C MET A 109 7.96 -36.29 -14.30
N SER A 110 7.48 -35.14 -14.77
CA SER A 110 8.32 -34.20 -15.53
C SER A 110 9.42 -33.61 -14.63
N PRO A 111 10.66 -33.46 -15.11
CA PRO A 111 11.68 -32.68 -14.43
C PRO A 111 11.20 -31.27 -14.07
N ASN A 112 11.37 -30.87 -12.81
CA ASN A 112 10.96 -29.54 -12.33
C ASN A 112 11.59 -28.40 -13.14
N ALA A 113 12.79 -28.60 -13.67
CA ALA A 113 13.52 -27.61 -14.48
C ALA A 113 12.75 -27.16 -15.73
N TRP A 114 11.98 -28.07 -16.35
CA TRP A 114 11.20 -27.73 -17.55
C TRP A 114 10.07 -26.77 -17.23
N LEU A 115 9.40 -26.93 -16.08
CA LEU A 115 8.35 -26.01 -15.65
C LEU A 115 8.92 -24.61 -15.37
N TRP A 116 10.06 -24.52 -14.69
CA TRP A 116 10.72 -23.23 -14.45
C TRP A 116 11.16 -22.56 -15.75
N SER A 117 11.73 -23.34 -16.68
CA SER A 117 12.11 -22.84 -18.01
C SER A 117 10.89 -22.37 -18.81
N LEU A 118 9.75 -23.07 -18.70
CA LEU A 118 8.50 -22.66 -19.33
C LEU A 118 8.03 -21.30 -18.82
N ILE A 119 8.03 -21.11 -17.49
CA ILE A 119 7.66 -19.86 -16.83
C ILE A 119 8.58 -18.71 -17.29
N GLU A 120 9.88 -18.94 -17.33
CA GLU A 120 10.85 -17.91 -17.72
C GLU A 120 10.68 -17.47 -19.18
N ASN A 121 10.35 -18.39 -20.08
CA ASN A 121 10.23 -18.15 -21.52
C ASN A 121 8.87 -17.60 -21.97
N CYS A 122 7.85 -17.52 -21.10
CA CYS A 122 6.55 -16.93 -21.47
C CYS A 122 6.70 -15.44 -21.83
N LYS A 123 6.33 -15.08 -23.05
CA LYS A 123 6.37 -13.69 -23.57
C LYS A 123 4.98 -13.15 -23.91
N ASN A 124 4.09 -14.02 -24.39
CA ASN A 124 2.78 -13.63 -24.89
C ASN A 124 1.65 -14.24 -24.04
N HIS A 125 0.44 -13.73 -24.23
CA HIS A 125 -0.74 -14.22 -23.54
C HIS A 125 -1.03 -15.71 -23.84
N ASP A 126 -0.73 -16.16 -25.06
CA ASP A 126 -0.88 -17.56 -25.46
C ASP A 126 0.15 -18.48 -24.80
N ASP A 127 1.37 -17.98 -24.52
CA ASP A 127 2.36 -18.73 -23.75
C ASP A 127 1.87 -18.96 -22.31
N VAL A 128 1.24 -17.94 -21.71
CA VAL A 128 0.65 -18.04 -20.37
C VAL A 128 -0.52 -19.03 -20.38
N LYS A 129 -1.31 -19.08 -21.45
CA LYS A 129 -2.38 -20.08 -21.61
C LYS A 129 -1.82 -21.50 -21.60
N LEU A 130 -0.74 -21.77 -22.34
CA LEU A 130 -0.05 -23.07 -22.33
C LEU A 130 0.53 -23.40 -20.95
N LEU A 131 1.10 -22.42 -20.25
CA LEU A 131 1.61 -22.59 -18.89
C LEU A 131 0.49 -23.05 -17.93
N PHE A 132 -0.68 -22.41 -17.98
CA PHE A 132 -1.80 -22.77 -17.10
C PHE A 132 -2.38 -24.15 -17.42
N ASP A 133 -2.40 -24.53 -18.70
CA ASP A 133 -2.79 -25.88 -19.12
C ASP A 133 -1.78 -26.95 -18.68
N ALA A 134 -0.48 -26.66 -18.78
CA ALA A 134 0.56 -27.54 -18.22
C ALA A 134 0.40 -27.73 -16.70
N LEU A 135 0.15 -26.65 -15.95
CA LEU A 135 -0.07 -26.71 -14.50
C LEU A 135 -1.29 -27.55 -14.14
N GLU A 136 -2.38 -27.44 -14.90
CA GLU A 136 -3.59 -28.25 -14.70
C GLU A 136 -3.31 -29.74 -14.94
N ASN A 137 -2.62 -30.09 -16.02
CA ASN A 137 -2.25 -31.47 -16.30
C ASN A 137 -1.28 -32.04 -15.24
N LEU A 138 -0.31 -31.26 -14.80
CA LEU A 138 0.59 -31.62 -13.70
C LEU A 138 -0.16 -31.84 -12.39
N ARG A 139 -1.16 -30.99 -12.09
CA ARG A 139 -2.02 -31.14 -10.92
C ARG A 139 -2.85 -32.43 -11.00
N ARG A 140 -3.49 -32.70 -12.14
CA ARG A 140 -4.25 -33.94 -12.37
C ARG A 140 -3.38 -35.17 -12.19
N PHE A 141 -2.16 -35.17 -12.74
CA PHE A 141 -1.21 -36.27 -12.58
C PHE A 141 -0.77 -36.48 -11.13
N ARG A 142 -0.46 -35.40 -10.40
CA ARG A 142 -0.13 -35.50 -8.97
C ARG A 142 -1.25 -36.13 -8.15
N MET A 143 -2.49 -35.74 -8.41
CA MET A 143 -3.65 -36.28 -7.68
C MET A 143 -3.96 -37.73 -8.07
N SER A 144 -3.94 -38.06 -9.36
CA SER A 144 -4.35 -39.38 -9.86
C SER A 144 -3.25 -40.43 -9.78
N ASN A 145 -2.05 -40.12 -10.27
CA ASN A 145 -0.97 -41.10 -10.40
C ASN A 145 -0.09 -41.15 -9.15
N LEU A 146 0.23 -39.98 -8.57
CA LEU A 146 1.12 -39.90 -7.41
C LEU A 146 0.38 -39.90 -6.07
N ARG A 147 -0.96 -39.78 -6.08
CA ARG A 147 -1.82 -39.68 -4.89
C ARG A 147 -1.39 -38.56 -3.93
N ILE A 148 -0.85 -37.46 -4.46
CA ILE A 148 -0.48 -36.26 -3.70
C ILE A 148 -1.61 -35.24 -3.84
N PRO A 149 -2.47 -35.06 -2.82
CA PRO A 149 -3.57 -34.10 -2.89
C PRO A 149 -3.11 -32.65 -2.67
N ASP A 150 -1.90 -32.45 -2.12
CA ASP A 150 -1.42 -31.13 -1.73
C ASP A 150 -1.10 -30.25 -2.94
N ASN A 151 -1.50 -28.97 -2.82
CA ASN A 151 -1.21 -27.93 -3.80
C ASN A 151 0.30 -27.72 -3.97
N PHE A 152 0.68 -27.14 -5.11
CA PHE A 152 2.01 -26.65 -5.37
C PHE A 152 2.40 -25.57 -4.35
N ASN A 153 3.71 -25.40 -4.16
CA ASN A 153 4.24 -24.44 -3.20
C ASN A 153 3.87 -22.98 -3.55
N SER A 154 3.90 -22.11 -2.54
CA SER A 154 3.63 -20.69 -2.69
C SER A 154 4.65 -19.97 -3.58
N ASN A 155 5.89 -20.47 -3.64
CA ASN A 155 6.95 -19.92 -4.49
C ASN A 155 6.62 -20.06 -5.98
N LEU A 156 6.07 -21.20 -6.40
CA LEU A 156 5.62 -21.41 -7.77
C LEU A 156 4.48 -20.45 -8.10
N CYS A 157 3.51 -20.28 -7.20
CA CYS A 157 2.43 -19.32 -7.38
C CYS A 157 2.98 -17.88 -7.55
N ARG A 158 4.00 -17.50 -6.77
CA ARG A 158 4.66 -16.20 -6.90
C ARG A 158 5.31 -16.00 -8.26
N GLU A 159 6.09 -16.95 -8.75
CA GLU A 159 6.78 -16.80 -10.05
C GLU A 159 5.81 -16.88 -11.24
N VAL A 160 4.77 -17.72 -11.16
CA VAL A 160 3.69 -17.74 -12.17
C VAL A 160 2.98 -16.39 -12.20
N THR A 161 2.66 -15.83 -11.03
CA THR A 161 1.98 -14.53 -10.94
C THR A 161 2.88 -13.38 -11.41
N LYS A 162 4.18 -13.42 -11.10
CA LYS A 162 5.19 -12.48 -11.62
C LYS A 162 5.27 -12.54 -13.14
N THR A 163 5.21 -13.73 -13.71
CA THR A 163 5.22 -13.93 -15.17
C THR A 163 3.94 -13.40 -15.81
N CYS A 164 2.77 -13.64 -15.18
CA CYS A 164 1.51 -13.05 -15.61
C CYS A 164 1.55 -11.52 -15.60
N ALA A 165 2.14 -10.92 -14.57
CA ALA A 165 2.35 -9.47 -14.50
C ALA A 165 3.30 -8.98 -15.60
N ARG A 166 4.44 -9.65 -15.81
CA ARG A 166 5.42 -9.31 -16.85
C ARG A 166 4.81 -9.32 -18.26
N VAL A 167 3.94 -10.28 -18.55
CA VAL A 167 3.28 -10.45 -19.85
C VAL A 167 2.03 -9.56 -19.99
N GLY A 168 1.51 -9.01 -18.89
CA GLY A 168 0.22 -8.29 -18.87
C GLY A 168 -1.02 -9.19 -18.88
N ALA A 169 -0.85 -10.50 -18.66
CA ALA A 169 -1.92 -11.50 -18.61
C ALA A 169 -2.62 -11.53 -17.24
N LEU A 170 -3.22 -10.41 -16.85
CA LEU A 170 -3.75 -10.19 -15.50
C LEU A 170 -4.89 -11.12 -15.12
N ASP A 171 -5.72 -11.55 -16.07
CA ASP A 171 -6.82 -12.47 -15.80
C ASP A 171 -6.34 -13.86 -15.37
N PHE A 172 -5.18 -14.29 -15.87
CA PHE A 172 -4.50 -15.50 -15.40
C PHE A 172 -3.90 -15.30 -14.02
N GLY A 173 -3.27 -14.14 -13.76
CA GLY A 173 -2.78 -13.79 -12.43
C GLY A 173 -3.88 -13.81 -11.36
N LYS A 174 -5.05 -13.23 -11.66
CA LYS A 174 -6.22 -13.25 -10.77
C LYS A 174 -6.75 -14.68 -10.54
N ARG A 175 -6.69 -15.55 -11.56
CA ARG A 175 -7.05 -16.97 -11.43
C ARG A 175 -6.08 -17.73 -10.52
N ALA A 176 -4.78 -17.47 -10.65
CA ALA A 176 -3.74 -18.08 -9.80
C ALA A 176 -3.93 -17.73 -8.32
N LEU A 177 -4.43 -16.54 -8.02
CA LEU A 177 -4.68 -16.12 -6.64
C LEU A 177 -5.88 -16.78 -5.99
N ARG A 178 -6.81 -17.43 -6.70
CA ARG A 178 -8.01 -18.02 -6.06
C ARG A 178 -7.63 -19.23 -5.20
N LYS A 179 -8.13 -19.32 -3.95
CA LYS A 179 -7.91 -20.44 -3.02
C LYS A 179 -8.26 -21.80 -3.63
N HIS A 180 -9.35 -21.88 -4.37
CA HIS A 180 -9.83 -23.09 -5.05
C HIS A 180 -9.53 -23.06 -6.56
N ASN A 181 -8.26 -22.87 -6.93
CA ASN A 181 -7.88 -22.92 -8.34
C ASN A 181 -7.67 -24.35 -8.83
N VAL A 182 -8.02 -24.60 -10.09
CA VAL A 182 -7.88 -25.91 -10.75
C VAL A 182 -6.40 -26.26 -10.98
N HIS A 183 -5.54 -25.25 -11.05
CA HIS A 183 -4.11 -25.37 -11.33
C HIS A 183 -3.27 -25.82 -10.11
N GLY A 184 -3.90 -26.01 -8.94
CA GLY A 184 -3.24 -26.44 -7.71
C GLY A 184 -2.23 -25.44 -7.15
N LEU A 185 -2.30 -24.15 -7.46
CA LEU A 185 -1.40 -23.12 -6.94
C LEU A 185 -1.81 -22.70 -5.52
N THR A 186 -0.85 -22.52 -4.62
CA THR A 186 -1.15 -21.98 -3.28
C THR A 186 -0.98 -20.45 -3.27
N PRO A 187 -2.05 -19.67 -3.14
CA PRO A 187 -1.92 -18.21 -3.12
C PRO A 187 -1.21 -17.74 -1.85
N SER A 188 -0.37 -16.73 -2.01
CA SER A 188 0.36 -16.09 -0.93
C SER A 188 0.32 -14.56 -1.07
N ILE A 189 0.70 -13.85 -0.02
CA ILE A 189 0.85 -12.40 -0.07
C ILE A 189 1.94 -12.01 -1.08
N GLY A 190 3.01 -12.79 -1.18
CA GLY A 190 4.08 -12.58 -2.15
C GLY A 190 3.60 -12.65 -3.60
N SER A 191 2.70 -13.58 -3.94
CA SER A 191 2.07 -13.62 -5.27
C SER A 191 1.17 -12.42 -5.50
N ALA A 192 0.35 -12.03 -4.51
CA ALA A 192 -0.53 -10.86 -4.65
C ALA A 192 0.26 -9.55 -4.79
N HIS A 193 1.40 -9.42 -4.10
CA HIS A 193 2.30 -8.27 -4.22
C HIS A 193 2.81 -8.09 -5.64
N GLN A 194 3.06 -9.15 -6.40
CA GLN A 194 3.49 -9.01 -7.81
C GLN A 194 2.43 -8.31 -8.66
N LEU A 195 1.15 -8.68 -8.48
CA LEU A 195 0.05 -8.01 -9.19
C LEU A 195 -0.21 -6.60 -8.66
N LEU A 196 -0.07 -6.38 -7.35
CA LEU A 196 -0.23 -5.04 -6.76
C LEU A 196 0.89 -4.09 -7.20
N LEU A 197 2.12 -4.57 -7.36
CA LEU A 197 3.23 -3.79 -7.91
C LEU A 197 2.96 -3.41 -9.36
N TYR A 198 2.48 -4.36 -10.17
CA TYR A 198 2.03 -4.06 -11.53
C TYR A 198 0.90 -3.01 -11.55
N ALA A 199 -0.08 -3.12 -10.65
CA ALA A 199 -1.15 -2.13 -10.52
C ALA A 199 -0.60 -0.74 -10.13
N LYS A 200 0.44 -0.69 -9.30
CA LYS A 200 1.13 0.54 -8.90
C LYS A 200 1.87 1.20 -10.06
N GLU A 201 2.60 0.43 -10.86
CA GLU A 201 3.32 0.96 -12.02
C GLU A 201 2.36 1.57 -13.06
N ASN A 202 1.17 0.98 -13.21
CA ASN A 202 0.15 1.44 -14.16
C ASN A 202 -0.90 2.38 -13.56
N ASN A 203 -0.81 2.72 -12.26
CA ASN A 203 -1.81 3.48 -11.51
C ASN A 203 -3.25 2.93 -11.66
N ASP A 204 -3.40 1.62 -11.73
CA ASP A 204 -4.70 0.96 -11.89
C ASP A 204 -5.37 0.68 -10.53
N ALA A 205 -6.17 1.65 -10.08
CA ALA A 205 -6.94 1.52 -8.84
C ALA A 205 -8.02 0.42 -8.91
N LYS A 206 -8.57 0.12 -10.09
CA LYS A 206 -9.61 -0.90 -10.23
C LYS A 206 -9.03 -2.30 -10.04
N LEU A 207 -7.89 -2.57 -10.68
CA LEU A 207 -7.16 -3.81 -10.50
C LEU A 207 -6.72 -4.01 -9.04
N MET A 208 -6.26 -2.94 -8.38
CA MET A 208 -5.92 -2.98 -6.96
C MET A 208 -7.11 -3.41 -6.10
N VAL A 209 -8.31 -2.85 -6.34
CA VAL A 209 -9.53 -3.22 -5.61
C VAL A 209 -9.87 -4.69 -5.82
N GLU A 210 -9.84 -5.17 -7.06
CA GLU A 210 -10.08 -6.59 -7.39
C GLU A 210 -9.10 -7.53 -6.67
N ILE A 211 -7.81 -7.16 -6.61
CA ILE A 211 -6.80 -7.97 -5.90
C ILE A 211 -7.03 -7.95 -4.39
N MET A 212 -7.37 -6.80 -3.81
CA MET A 212 -7.67 -6.67 -2.38
C MET A 212 -8.92 -7.46 -1.98
N GLU A 213 -9.92 -7.56 -2.85
CA GLU A 213 -11.07 -8.45 -2.66
C GLU A 213 -10.70 -9.94 -2.74
N LEU A 214 -9.79 -10.31 -3.64
CA LEU A 214 -9.27 -11.68 -3.70
C LEU A 214 -8.49 -12.05 -2.43
N LEU A 215 -7.66 -11.14 -1.93
CA LEU A 215 -6.93 -11.35 -0.67
C LEU A 215 -7.88 -11.63 0.50
N GLU A 216 -8.98 -10.88 0.59
CA GLU A 216 -10.01 -11.06 1.62
C GLU A 216 -10.75 -12.39 1.47
N LYS A 217 -11.19 -12.75 0.25
CA LYS A 217 -11.87 -14.02 -0.02
C LYS A 217 -11.02 -15.25 0.27
N ASN A 218 -9.69 -15.09 0.24
CA ASN A 218 -8.75 -16.16 0.50
C ASN A 218 -8.28 -16.23 1.96
N ASP A 219 -8.77 -15.33 2.84
CA ASP A 219 -8.34 -15.20 4.24
C ASP A 219 -6.82 -14.94 4.38
N LEU A 220 -6.21 -14.23 3.41
CA LEU A 220 -4.77 -13.94 3.45
C LEU A 220 -4.47 -12.78 4.41
N PRO A 221 -3.44 -12.90 5.27
CA PRO A 221 -3.15 -11.86 6.25
C PRO A 221 -2.69 -10.56 5.57
N LEU A 222 -3.21 -9.44 6.04
CA LEU A 222 -2.78 -8.13 5.58
C LEU A 222 -1.40 -7.81 6.16
N GLN A 223 -0.46 -7.41 5.31
CA GLN A 223 0.91 -7.05 5.70
C GLN A 223 1.15 -5.54 5.54
N PRO A 224 2.11 -4.97 6.30
CA PRO A 224 2.47 -3.56 6.17
C PRO A 224 2.93 -3.18 4.76
N GLY A 225 3.66 -4.07 4.08
CA GLY A 225 4.08 -3.84 2.69
C GLY A 225 2.92 -3.79 1.69
N THR A 226 1.81 -4.49 1.97
CA THR A 226 0.58 -4.37 1.17
C THR A 226 -0.02 -2.97 1.33
N ALA A 227 -0.01 -2.43 2.55
CA ALA A 227 -0.52 -1.10 2.83
C ALA A 227 0.29 -0.02 2.09
N ASP A 228 1.62 -0.10 2.09
CA ASP A 228 2.47 0.85 1.35
C ASP A 228 2.16 0.88 -0.16
N ILE A 229 1.90 -0.29 -0.76
CA ILE A 229 1.56 -0.37 -2.20
C ILE A 229 0.17 0.21 -2.46
N VAL A 230 -0.82 -0.20 -1.68
CA VAL A 230 -2.21 0.28 -1.80
C VAL A 230 -2.29 1.79 -1.60
N PHE A 231 -1.62 2.31 -0.57
CA PHE A 231 -1.57 3.75 -0.31
C PHE A 231 -0.85 4.49 -1.43
N GLY A 232 0.24 3.95 -1.96
CA GLY A 232 0.91 4.52 -3.14
C GLY A 232 -0.01 4.63 -4.35
N ILE A 233 -0.80 3.60 -4.66
CA ILE A 233 -1.77 3.62 -5.77
C ILE A 233 -2.85 4.68 -5.53
N CYS A 234 -3.43 4.70 -4.33
CA CYS A 234 -4.47 5.68 -3.98
C CYS A 234 -3.95 7.12 -4.03
N TYR A 235 -2.70 7.36 -3.62
CA TYR A 235 -2.07 8.67 -3.70
C TYR A 235 -1.85 9.11 -5.15
N ASN A 236 -1.30 8.23 -5.99
CA ASN A 236 -1.06 8.53 -7.41
C ASN A 236 -2.34 8.75 -8.22
N THR A 237 -3.43 8.06 -7.86
CA THR A 237 -4.74 8.19 -8.51
C THR A 237 -5.62 9.27 -7.90
N ASP A 238 -5.07 10.03 -6.94
CA ASP A 238 -5.77 11.08 -6.19
C ASP A 238 -7.10 10.64 -5.55
N ASN A 239 -7.20 9.37 -5.15
CA ASN A 239 -8.44 8.78 -4.62
C ASN A 239 -8.44 8.68 -3.09
N TRP A 240 -8.78 9.80 -2.44
CA TRP A 240 -8.87 9.88 -0.97
C TRP A 240 -9.91 8.93 -0.38
N SER A 241 -11.08 8.78 -1.03
CA SER A 241 -12.15 7.92 -0.52
C SER A 241 -11.70 6.46 -0.37
N LEU A 242 -10.93 5.98 -1.34
CA LEU A 242 -10.38 4.63 -1.36
C LEU A 242 -9.25 4.48 -0.34
N MET A 243 -8.41 5.50 -0.20
CA MET A 243 -7.36 5.58 0.81
C MET A 243 -7.95 5.39 2.21
N THR A 244 -8.98 6.17 2.58
CA THR A 244 -9.61 6.11 3.90
C THR A 244 -10.32 4.78 4.16
N LYS A 245 -10.91 4.16 3.12
CA LYS A 245 -11.52 2.82 3.23
C LYS A 245 -10.48 1.78 3.60
N TYR A 246 -9.34 1.75 2.89
CA TYR A 246 -8.29 0.77 3.16
C TYR A 246 -7.52 1.07 4.44
N SER A 247 -7.26 2.34 4.78
CA SER A 247 -6.57 2.69 6.03
C SER A 247 -7.34 2.17 7.25
N LYS A 248 -8.66 2.38 7.29
CA LYS A 248 -9.54 1.80 8.32
C LYS A 248 -9.49 0.27 8.34
N LYS A 249 -9.42 -0.38 7.18
CA LYS A 249 -9.31 -1.85 7.07
C LYS A 249 -7.99 -2.37 7.65
N PHE A 250 -6.86 -1.73 7.32
CA PHE A 250 -5.55 -2.11 7.84
C PHE A 250 -5.43 -1.88 9.35
N ILE A 251 -5.95 -0.75 9.85
CA ILE A 251 -5.97 -0.45 11.29
C ILE A 251 -6.84 -1.47 12.05
N LYS A 252 -8.04 -1.78 11.54
CA LYS A 252 -8.92 -2.81 12.14
C LYS A 252 -8.30 -4.20 12.14
N ALA A 253 -7.51 -4.53 11.12
CA ALA A 253 -6.77 -5.79 11.05
C ALA A 253 -5.54 -5.83 11.99
N GLY A 254 -5.26 -4.74 12.74
CA GLY A 254 -4.14 -4.68 13.67
C GLY A 254 -2.76 -4.63 13.01
N VAL A 255 -2.70 -4.23 11.73
CA VAL A 255 -1.44 -4.19 10.98
C VAL A 255 -0.59 -3.03 11.48
N LYS A 256 0.64 -3.32 11.92
CA LYS A 256 1.63 -2.30 12.28
C LYS A 256 2.14 -1.60 11.03
N LEU A 257 1.54 -0.47 10.69
CA LEU A 257 1.91 0.34 9.53
C LEU A 257 3.35 0.83 9.64
N ARG A 258 4.02 0.95 8.48
CA ARG A 258 5.38 1.50 8.42
C ARG A 258 5.33 3.02 8.48
N GLN A 259 6.46 3.63 8.80
CA GLN A 259 6.65 5.07 8.76
C GLN A 259 6.21 5.68 7.43
N THR A 260 6.62 5.06 6.31
CA THR A 260 6.25 5.48 4.95
C THR A 260 4.75 5.50 4.72
N SER A 261 4.02 4.54 5.27
CA SER A 261 2.57 4.48 5.17
C SER A 261 1.91 5.68 5.88
N PHE A 262 2.40 6.03 7.07
CA PHE A 262 1.91 7.19 7.82
C PHE A 262 2.26 8.51 7.13
N ASP A 263 3.49 8.63 6.61
CA ASP A 263 3.92 9.79 5.85
C ASP A 263 2.95 10.07 4.68
N VAL A 264 2.66 9.06 3.85
CA VAL A 264 1.74 9.18 2.71
C VAL A 264 0.30 9.49 3.14
N LEU A 265 -0.20 8.80 4.17
CA LEU A 265 -1.56 9.00 4.66
C LEU A 265 -1.79 10.41 5.22
N MET A 266 -0.87 10.88 6.06
CA MET A 266 -0.99 12.19 6.69
C MET A 266 -0.76 13.33 5.69
N GLU A 267 0.19 13.17 4.77
CA GLU A 267 0.41 14.13 3.71
C GLU A 267 -0.86 14.27 2.86
N PHE A 268 -1.46 13.16 2.44
CA PHE A 268 -2.67 13.20 1.62
C PHE A 268 -3.88 13.78 2.38
N ALA A 269 -4.05 13.42 3.66
CA ALA A 269 -5.09 14.01 4.51
C ALA A 269 -4.93 15.54 4.62
N SER A 270 -3.69 16.02 4.79
CA SER A 270 -3.38 17.45 4.88
C SER A 270 -3.59 18.19 3.55
N LYS A 271 -3.38 17.52 2.41
CA LYS A 271 -3.67 18.06 1.06
C LYS A 271 -5.15 18.17 0.77
N ILE A 272 -5.96 17.21 1.23
CA ILE A 272 -7.42 17.26 1.10
C ILE A 272 -8.03 18.26 2.08
N GLY A 273 -7.40 18.45 3.24
CA GLY A 273 -7.93 19.26 4.35
C GLY A 273 -8.90 18.49 5.25
N ASP A 274 -8.80 17.16 5.30
CA ASP A 274 -9.62 16.31 6.18
C ASP A 274 -8.97 16.20 7.57
N VAL A 275 -9.28 17.18 8.42
CA VAL A 275 -8.73 17.31 9.78
C VAL A 275 -9.10 16.12 10.68
N GLU A 276 -10.32 15.60 10.56
CA GLU A 276 -10.81 14.48 11.36
C GLU A 276 -10.03 13.20 11.06
N SER A 277 -9.88 12.86 9.77
CA SER A 277 -9.07 11.71 9.37
C SER A 277 -7.61 11.89 9.76
N LEU A 278 -7.04 13.09 9.59
CA LEU A 278 -5.67 13.39 10.01
C LEU A 278 -5.47 13.14 11.51
N ARG A 279 -6.42 13.53 12.35
CA ARG A 279 -6.38 13.31 13.81
C ARG A 279 -6.42 11.83 14.17
N ILE A 280 -7.25 11.05 13.49
CA ILE A 280 -7.33 9.59 13.68
C ILE A 280 -6.02 8.92 13.29
N ILE A 281 -5.44 9.32 12.15
CA ILE A 281 -4.17 8.78 11.66
C ILE A 281 -3.04 9.14 12.62
N GLU A 282 -2.97 10.39 13.10
CA GLU A 282 -1.95 10.82 14.06
C GLU A 282 -2.04 10.05 15.38
N LYS A 283 -3.26 9.80 15.88
CA LYS A 283 -3.44 8.94 17.06
C LYS A 283 -2.84 7.55 16.82
N SER A 284 -3.17 6.91 15.70
CA SER A 284 -2.64 5.58 15.34
C SER A 284 -1.12 5.59 15.15
N ARG A 285 -0.56 6.68 14.59
CA ARG A 285 0.88 6.88 14.45
C ARG A 285 1.55 6.97 15.81
N SER A 286 1.01 7.76 16.74
CA SER A 286 1.57 7.95 18.09
C SER A 286 1.62 6.65 18.91
N GLU A 287 0.65 5.75 18.70
CA GLU A 287 0.63 4.42 19.30
C GLU A 287 1.73 3.49 18.73
N SER A 288 2.10 3.71 17.46
CA SER A 288 3.06 2.86 16.74
C SER A 288 4.50 3.41 16.76
N MET A 289 4.66 4.74 16.82
CA MET A 289 5.92 5.45 16.61
C MET A 289 6.09 6.59 17.61
N LYS A 290 7.28 6.67 18.22
CA LYS A 290 7.60 7.69 19.24
C LYS A 290 7.83 9.08 18.64
N ASN A 291 8.52 9.16 17.51
CA ASN A 291 8.98 10.43 16.94
C ASN A 291 8.25 10.75 15.63
N HIS A 292 8.11 12.04 15.36
CA HIS A 292 7.64 12.52 14.06
C HIS A 292 8.73 12.46 13.01
N THR A 293 8.29 12.22 11.79
CA THR A 293 9.06 12.50 10.58
C THR A 293 8.85 13.95 10.16
N LEU A 294 9.67 14.45 9.26
CA LEU A 294 9.47 15.78 8.67
C LEU A 294 8.06 15.88 8.05
N SER A 295 7.67 14.89 7.24
CA SER A 295 6.36 14.86 6.57
C SER A 295 5.19 14.81 7.57
N THR A 296 5.22 13.91 8.55
CA THR A 296 4.12 13.78 9.53
C THR A 296 4.02 15.00 10.44
N GLY A 297 5.14 15.56 10.87
CA GLY A 297 5.16 16.79 11.69
C GLY A 297 4.58 17.99 10.95
N PHE A 298 4.98 18.20 9.69
CA PHE A 298 4.40 19.27 8.85
C PHE A 298 2.94 19.00 8.52
N SER A 299 2.53 17.75 8.33
CA SER A 299 1.11 17.38 8.14
C SER A 299 0.27 17.72 9.38
N CYS A 300 0.79 17.50 10.59
CA CYS A 300 0.15 17.95 11.83
C CYS A 300 0.06 19.48 11.92
N ALA A 301 1.13 20.19 11.58
CA ALA A 301 1.13 21.66 11.58
C ALA A 301 0.09 22.23 10.60
N LYS A 302 -0.01 21.65 9.39
CA LYS A 302 -1.06 21.93 8.41
C LYS A 302 -2.45 21.68 8.99
N GLY A 303 -2.66 20.56 9.68
CA GLY A 303 -3.90 20.28 10.41
C GLY A 303 -4.26 21.36 11.45
N CYS A 304 -3.29 21.84 12.23
CA CYS A 304 -3.51 22.92 13.19
C CYS A 304 -3.87 24.26 12.52
N LEU A 305 -3.29 24.55 11.35
CA LEU A 305 -3.67 25.73 10.56
C LEU A 305 -5.11 25.63 10.05
N LEU A 306 -5.55 24.44 9.63
CA LEU A 306 -6.95 24.21 9.23
C LEU A 306 -7.92 24.35 10.41
N GLU A 307 -7.48 24.09 11.64
CA GLU A 307 -8.24 24.35 12.87
C GLU A 307 -8.15 25.80 13.39
N ARG A 308 -7.49 26.71 12.65
CA ARG A 308 -7.22 28.11 13.05
C ARG A 308 -6.40 28.25 14.34
N LYS A 309 -5.37 27.40 14.50
CA LYS A 309 -4.47 27.39 15.65
C LYS A 309 -3.00 27.59 15.22
N PRO A 310 -2.64 28.80 14.75
CA PRO A 310 -1.29 29.07 14.24
C PRO A 310 -0.19 28.90 15.29
N GLU A 311 -0.46 29.23 16.56
CA GLU A 311 0.51 29.04 17.66
C GLU A 311 0.81 27.56 17.93
N ALA A 312 -0.20 26.70 17.82
CA ALA A 312 -0.04 25.27 17.97
C ALA A 312 0.79 24.68 16.82
N ALA A 313 0.53 25.13 15.59
CA ALA A 313 1.31 24.76 14.41
C ALA A 313 2.79 25.15 14.56
N ALA A 314 3.07 26.37 15.03
CA ALA A 314 4.44 26.84 15.30
C ALA A 314 5.14 25.98 16.37
N THR A 315 4.42 25.63 17.44
CA THR A 315 4.96 24.77 18.51
C THR A 315 5.36 23.38 17.98
N ILE A 316 4.54 22.78 17.10
CA ILE A 316 4.84 21.47 16.49
C ILE A 316 6.11 21.53 15.65
N ILE A 317 6.27 22.56 14.81
CA ILE A 317 7.46 22.75 13.98
C ILE A 317 8.70 22.99 14.85
N GLN A 318 8.57 23.74 15.96
CA GLN A 318 9.68 23.95 16.88
C GLN A 318 10.12 22.65 17.57
N VAL A 319 9.17 21.83 18.04
CA VAL A 319 9.47 20.52 18.63
C VAL A 319 10.14 19.61 17.60
N LEU A 320 9.62 19.60 16.37
CA LEU A 320 10.20 18.86 15.26
C LEU A 320 11.65 19.30 14.97
N HIS A 321 11.93 20.60 15.03
CA HIS A 321 13.29 21.13 14.88
C HIS A 321 14.23 20.69 16.01
N GLN A 322 13.73 20.55 17.25
CA GLN A 322 14.52 20.08 18.38
C GLN A 322 14.81 18.57 18.30
N ASP A 323 13.85 17.78 17.81
CA ASP A 323 13.96 16.31 17.75
C ASP A 323 14.74 15.80 16.52
N LEU A 324 14.90 16.63 15.48
CA LEU A 324 15.58 16.24 14.24
C LEU A 324 17.12 16.38 14.33
N PRO A 325 17.88 15.42 13.77
CA PRO A 325 19.33 15.57 13.59
C PRO A 325 19.67 16.79 12.73
N GLU A 326 20.81 17.43 12.99
CA GLU A 326 21.25 18.66 12.31
C GLU A 326 21.19 18.56 10.78
N ALA A 327 21.60 17.40 10.24
CA ALA A 327 21.60 17.12 8.80
C ALA A 327 20.21 17.23 8.13
N LYS A 328 19.11 17.12 8.89
CA LYS A 328 17.73 17.19 8.38
C LYS A 328 17.06 18.54 8.62
N LYS A 329 17.69 19.45 9.36
CA LYS A 329 17.11 20.75 9.71
C LYS A 329 16.97 21.70 8.52
N SER A 330 17.88 21.62 7.55
CA SER A 330 17.74 22.33 6.27
C SER A 330 16.46 21.96 5.53
N GLY A 331 15.96 20.73 5.68
CA GLY A 331 14.70 20.27 5.11
C GLY A 331 13.47 20.97 5.71
N ILE A 332 13.56 21.51 6.92
CA ILE A 332 12.45 22.24 7.57
C ILE A 332 12.16 23.54 6.82
N MET A 333 13.19 24.26 6.39
CA MET A 333 13.00 25.49 5.61
C MET A 333 12.36 25.20 4.25
N VAL A 334 12.77 24.10 3.60
CA VAL A 334 12.17 23.68 2.31
C VAL A 334 10.69 23.35 2.48
N GLU A 335 10.33 22.55 3.49
CA GLU A 335 8.93 22.19 3.74
C GLU A 335 8.09 23.39 4.23
N LEU A 336 8.70 24.33 4.94
CA LEU A 336 8.05 25.58 5.34
C LEU A 336 7.75 26.46 4.12
N GLN A 337 8.70 26.59 3.18
CA GLN A 337 8.45 27.31 1.92
C GLN A 337 7.34 26.65 1.09
N LYS A 338 7.32 25.32 1.00
CA LYS A 338 6.21 24.59 0.32
C LYS A 338 4.87 24.78 1.03
N LEU A 339 4.86 24.80 2.37
CA LEU A 339 3.65 25.07 3.15
C LEU A 339 3.09 26.47 2.88
N VAL A 340 3.95 27.45 2.62
CA VAL A 340 3.54 28.83 2.31
C VAL A 340 3.11 28.98 0.84
N SER A 341 3.85 28.40 -0.10
CA SER A 341 3.68 28.72 -1.53
C SER A 341 2.81 27.73 -2.32
N GLU A 342 2.82 26.44 -1.96
CA GLU A 342 2.16 25.37 -2.73
C GLU A 342 0.89 24.87 -2.03
N TRP A 343 1.00 24.56 -0.74
CA TRP A 343 -0.07 23.91 0.03
C TRP A 343 -1.40 24.69 0.09
N PRO A 344 -1.44 26.02 0.30
CA PRO A 344 -2.71 26.75 0.41
C PRO A 344 -3.51 26.65 -0.88
N VAL A 345 -2.83 26.75 -2.03
CA VAL A 345 -3.45 26.62 -3.35
C VAL A 345 -4.02 25.21 -3.56
N GLU A 346 -3.27 24.17 -3.17
CA GLU A 346 -3.72 22.78 -3.30
C GLU A 346 -4.95 22.48 -2.45
N VAL A 347 -4.98 22.93 -1.19
CA VAL A 347 -6.10 22.67 -0.28
C VAL A 347 -7.34 23.43 -0.71
N ILE A 348 -7.22 24.72 -1.03
CA ILE A 348 -8.37 25.56 -1.45
C ILE A 348 -9.03 24.96 -2.70
N LYS A 349 -8.24 24.46 -3.67
CA LYS A 349 -8.77 23.83 -4.88
C LYS A 349 -9.66 22.62 -4.59
N ARG A 350 -9.36 21.86 -3.53
CA ARG A 350 -10.03 20.60 -3.16
C ARG A 350 -11.24 20.78 -2.25
N GLN A 351 -11.46 21.99 -1.74
CA GLN A 351 -12.58 22.32 -0.85
C GLN A 351 -13.87 22.65 -1.62
N LYS A 352 -15.01 22.60 -0.92
CA LYS A 352 -16.31 22.99 -1.48
C LYS A 352 -16.34 24.50 -1.73
N GLU A 353 -16.99 24.95 -2.80
CA GLU A 353 -17.05 26.38 -3.18
C GLU A 353 -17.50 27.29 -2.02
N GLU A 354 -18.44 26.83 -1.20
CA GLU A 354 -18.95 27.56 -0.03
C GLU A 354 -17.86 27.86 1.02
N THR A 355 -16.92 26.94 1.24
CA THR A 355 -15.87 27.07 2.26
C THR A 355 -14.56 27.61 1.70
N LYS A 356 -14.41 27.73 0.38
CA LYS A 356 -13.16 28.17 -0.26
C LYS A 356 -12.74 29.57 0.15
N LYS A 357 -13.67 30.54 0.12
CA LYS A 357 -13.36 31.94 0.44
C LYS A 357 -12.97 32.11 1.91
N GLU A 358 -13.73 31.49 2.82
CA GLU A 358 -13.45 31.54 4.25
C GLU A 358 -12.13 30.87 4.60
N LEU A 359 -11.84 29.71 3.97
CA LEU A 359 -10.57 29.03 4.18
C LEU A 359 -9.41 29.87 3.66
N ALA A 360 -9.53 30.43 2.46
CA ALA A 360 -8.48 31.26 1.88
C ALA A 360 -8.16 32.49 2.74
N ALA A 361 -9.20 33.20 3.21
CA ALA A 361 -9.03 34.32 4.12
C ALA A 361 -8.34 33.90 5.43
N SER A 362 -8.73 32.75 6.01
CA SER A 362 -8.09 32.24 7.23
C SER A 362 -6.63 31.83 7.02
N LEU A 363 -6.29 31.21 5.89
CA LEU A 363 -4.90 30.84 5.60
C LEU A 363 -4.02 32.06 5.36
N GLN A 364 -4.55 33.12 4.74
CA GLN A 364 -3.85 34.40 4.58
C GLN A 364 -3.54 35.08 5.92
N THR A 365 -4.35 34.88 6.96
CA THR A 365 -4.08 35.42 8.31
C THR A 365 -3.24 34.48 9.16
N ASP A 366 -3.52 33.18 9.11
CA ASP A 366 -2.98 32.21 10.06
C ASP A 366 -1.55 31.78 9.70
N ILE A 367 -1.19 31.73 8.42
CA ILE A 367 0.17 31.38 7.99
C ILE A 367 1.19 32.45 8.44
N PRO A 368 0.98 33.77 8.20
CA PRO A 368 1.85 34.81 8.77
C PRO A 368 1.90 34.78 10.30
N ALA A 369 0.77 34.55 10.97
CA ALA A 369 0.72 34.46 12.43
C ALA A 369 1.57 33.28 12.96
N MET A 370 1.54 32.14 12.28
CA MET A 370 2.40 30.99 12.60
C MET A 370 3.89 31.32 12.41
N ILE A 371 4.26 31.99 11.32
CA ILE A 371 5.65 32.37 11.04
C ILE A 371 6.17 33.36 12.08
N ASN A 372 5.38 34.37 12.44
CA ASN A 372 5.71 35.30 13.52
C ASN A 372 5.92 34.57 14.85
N ALA A 373 5.08 33.58 15.16
CA ALA A 373 5.25 32.74 16.34
C ALA A 373 6.54 31.91 16.29
N LEU A 374 6.93 31.38 15.13
CA LEU A 374 8.19 30.66 14.93
C LEU A 374 9.42 31.56 15.14
N ILE A 375 9.39 32.78 14.60
CA ILE A 375 10.46 33.77 14.77
C ILE A 375 10.61 34.14 16.24
N ASN A 376 9.49 34.39 16.95
CA ASN A 376 9.48 34.67 18.38
C ASN A 376 10.01 33.49 19.22
N MET A 377 9.91 32.26 18.70
CA MET A 377 10.42 31.04 19.31
C MET A 377 11.91 30.77 18.98
N GLY A 378 12.55 31.63 18.19
CA GLY A 378 13.98 31.58 17.87
C GLY A 378 14.34 30.73 16.65
N LEU A 379 13.38 30.41 15.78
CA LEU A 379 13.66 29.80 14.47
C LEU A 379 13.86 30.91 13.43
N GLU A 380 15.03 30.98 12.81
CA GLU A 380 15.31 31.88 11.68
C GLU A 380 14.53 31.41 10.44
N ALA A 381 13.24 31.77 10.37
CA ALA A 381 12.36 31.46 9.26
C ALA A 381 12.40 32.60 8.23
N SER A 382 13.41 32.63 7.35
CA SER A 382 13.41 33.51 6.17
C SER A 382 12.55 32.88 5.06
N VAL A 383 11.24 33.11 5.10
CA VAL A 383 10.29 32.52 4.14
C VAL A 383 9.74 33.62 3.24
N ASN A 384 9.73 33.38 1.93
CA ASN A 384 9.19 34.34 0.97
C ASN A 384 7.66 34.32 1.01
N MET A 385 7.06 35.42 1.46
CA MET A 385 5.60 35.57 1.66
C MET A 385 4.89 36.17 0.44
N GLU A 386 5.63 36.60 -0.58
CA GLU A 386 5.09 37.23 -1.80
C GLU A 386 4.13 36.27 -2.55
N ASP A 387 4.42 34.96 -2.52
CA ASP A 387 3.61 33.93 -3.17
C ASP A 387 2.21 33.73 -2.56
N LEU A 388 2.01 34.06 -1.27
CA LEU A 388 0.70 33.96 -0.60
C LEU A 388 -0.28 35.05 -1.05
N THR A 389 0.24 36.17 -1.54
CA THR A 389 -0.54 37.36 -1.90
C THR A 389 -0.68 37.56 -3.41
N GLY A 390 0.23 36.98 -4.22
CA GLY A 390 0.33 37.24 -5.66
C GLY A 390 -0.29 36.21 -6.62
N LYS A 391 -0.68 35.00 -6.19
CA LYS A 391 -1.23 33.98 -7.11
C LYS A 391 -2.75 34.12 -7.26
N GLU A 392 -3.18 34.38 -8.50
CA GLU A 392 -4.56 34.49 -9.04
C GLU A 392 -5.52 33.28 -8.79
N GLY A 393 -5.19 32.37 -7.86
CA GLY A 393 -6.02 31.24 -7.47
C GLY A 393 -6.79 31.42 -6.17
N ILE A 394 -6.59 32.51 -5.45
CA ILE A 394 -7.36 32.87 -4.25
C ILE A 394 -8.42 33.89 -4.68
N PRO A 395 -9.70 33.50 -4.77
CA PRO A 395 -10.75 34.47 -5.10
C PRO A 395 -10.83 35.49 -3.98
N SER A 396 -10.67 36.75 -4.35
CA SER A 396 -10.95 37.91 -3.50
C SER A 396 -12.40 37.91 -2.97
#